data_AF-A0A4Y2A9P9-F1
#
_entry.id   AF-A0A4Y2A9P9-F1
#
_cell.length_a   1.000
_cell.length_b   1.000
_cell.length_c   1.000
_cell.angle_alpha   90.00
_cell.angle_beta   90.00
_cell.angle_gamma   90.00
#
_symmetry.space_group_name_H-M   'P 1'
#
loop_
_entity.id
_entity.type
_entity.pdbx_description
1 polymer ?
#
loop_
_entity_poly.entity_id
_entity_poly.type
_entity_poly.pdbx_seq_one_letter_code
_entity_poly.pdbx_strand_id
1 'polypeptide(L)'
;MTIENALESRFGDSHLTQFFRTELKTRRQKPGASLQVLAADVERPMSLAYAECPLDVRESLAANFVDTIRDEDMQHPARLMNLMDLNQRWHIA
;
A
#
# COMPACT_ATOMS: atom_id res chain seq x y z
N MET A 1 37.24 -3.57 6.86
CA MET A 1 35.86 -3.40 6.37
C MET A 1 35.75 -4.15 5.06
N THR A 2 34.92 -5.20 5.01
CA THR A 2 34.74 -6.04 3.81
C THR A 2 33.62 -5.49 2.94
N ILE A 3 33.59 -5.89 1.66
CA ILE A 3 32.52 -5.52 0.73
C ILE A 3 31.17 -6.05 1.25
N GLU A 4 31.17 -7.26 1.83
CA GLU A 4 29.98 -7.85 2.49
C GLU A 4 29.42 -6.92 3.58
N ASN A 5 30.26 -6.43 4.49
CA ASN A 5 29.80 -5.52 5.56
C ASN A 5 29.27 -4.19 5.01
N ALA A 6 29.84 -3.70 3.91
CA ALA A 6 29.36 -2.48 3.25
C ALA A 6 28.01 -2.70 2.54
N LEU A 7 27.80 -3.88 1.95
CA LEU A 7 26.54 -4.27 1.33
C LEU A 7 25.46 -4.53 2.37
N GLU A 8 25.76 -5.26 3.44
CA GLU A 8 24.83 -5.50 4.54
C GLU A 8 24.45 -4.20 5.26
N SER A 9 25.41 -3.28 5.44
CA SER A 9 25.12 -1.96 6.00
C SER A 9 24.19 -1.13 5.11
N ARG A 10 24.32 -1.21 3.77
CA ARG A 10 23.53 -0.40 2.82
C ARG A 10 22.21 -1.04 2.38
N PHE A 11 22.17 -2.37 2.31
CA PHE A 11 21.09 -3.15 1.70
C PHE A 11 20.57 -4.28 2.59
N GLY A 12 21.12 -4.47 3.78
CA GLY A 12 20.71 -5.53 4.70
C GLY A 12 19.24 -5.44 5.09
N ASP A 13 18.71 -6.56 5.59
CA ASP A 13 17.28 -6.77 5.80
C ASP A 13 16.61 -5.70 6.67
N SER A 14 17.32 -5.13 7.64
CA SER A 14 16.81 -4.03 8.47
C SER A 14 16.51 -2.77 7.64
N HIS A 15 17.42 -2.38 6.75
CA HIS A 15 17.20 -1.24 5.84
C HIS A 15 16.12 -1.54 4.80
N LEU A 16 16.08 -2.78 4.31
CA LEU A 16 15.05 -3.23 3.37
C LEU A 16 13.66 -3.21 4.02
N THR A 17 13.56 -3.67 5.27
CA THR A 17 12.35 -3.62 6.10
C THR A 17 11.88 -2.18 6.31
N GLN A 18 12.80 -1.27 6.66
CA GLN A 18 12.48 0.15 6.85
C GLN A 18 12.00 0.83 5.56
N PHE A 19 12.59 0.46 4.42
CA PHE A 19 12.17 0.95 3.11
C PHE A 19 10.70 0.58 2.83
N PHE A 20 10.33 -0.69 2.97
CA PHE A 20 8.96 -1.14 2.71
C PHE A 20 7.94 -0.60 3.72
N ARG A 21 8.33 -0.40 4.99
CA ARG A 21 7.49 0.31 5.97
C ARG A 21 7.21 1.75 5.56
N THR A 22 8.20 2.42 4.97
CA THR A 22 8.06 3.79 4.47
C THR A 22 7.21 3.81 3.19
N GLU A 23 7.38 2.81 2.32
CA GLU A 23 6.55 2.61 1.14
C GLU A 23 5.08 2.49 1.55
N LEU A 24 4.74 1.59 2.48
CA LEU A 24 3.38 1.42 3.02
C LEU A 24 2.78 2.73 3.58
N LYS A 25 3.56 3.52 4.35
CA LYS A 25 3.10 4.80 4.90
C LYS A 25 2.73 5.85 3.84
N THR A 26 3.31 5.74 2.64
CA THR A 26 3.06 6.67 1.53
C THR A 26 2.08 6.13 0.51
N ARG A 27 1.69 4.84 0.60
CA ARG A 27 0.68 4.24 -0.26
C ARG A 27 -0.68 4.84 0.08
N ARG A 28 -1.38 5.30 -0.96
CA ARG A 28 -2.77 5.78 -0.91
C ARG A 28 -3.51 5.17 -2.09
N GLN A 29 -4.81 4.91 -1.93
CA GLN A 29 -5.65 4.49 -3.06
C GLN A 29 -5.62 5.56 -4.14
N LYS A 30 -5.37 5.14 -5.37
CA LYS A 30 -5.51 6.03 -6.52
C LYS A 30 -7.00 6.26 -6.79
N PRO A 31 -7.42 7.49 -7.16
CA PRO A 31 -8.80 7.74 -7.52
C PRO A 31 -9.28 6.76 -8.60
N GLY A 32 -10.34 6.02 -8.32
CA GLY A 32 -10.93 5.04 -9.26
C GLY A 32 -10.25 3.66 -9.30
N ALA A 33 -9.15 3.44 -8.57
CA ALA A 33 -8.62 2.09 -8.38
C ALA A 33 -9.56 1.28 -7.47
N SER A 34 -9.76 0.00 -7.76
CA SER A 34 -10.54 -0.86 -6.87
C SER A 34 -9.74 -1.23 -5.61
N LEU A 35 -10.45 -1.61 -4.55
CA LEU A 35 -9.81 -2.13 -3.33
C LEU A 35 -8.97 -3.39 -3.61
N GLN A 36 -9.32 -4.20 -4.63
CA GLN A 36 -8.50 -5.35 -5.00
C GLN A 36 -7.15 -4.94 -5.60
N VAL A 37 -7.13 -3.87 -6.41
CA VAL A 37 -5.88 -3.32 -6.97
C VAL A 37 -5.00 -2.78 -5.84
N LEU A 38 -5.60 -2.06 -4.89
CA LEU A 38 -4.86 -1.61 -3.71
C LEU A 38 -4.34 -2.78 -2.86
N ALA A 39 -5.15 -3.82 -2.64
CA ALA A 39 -4.75 -5.01 -1.88
C ALA A 39 -3.52 -5.68 -2.50
N ALA A 40 -3.52 -5.86 -3.83
CA ALA A 40 -2.37 -6.38 -4.56
C ALA A 40 -1.14 -5.45 -4.48
N ASP A 41 -1.35 -4.13 -4.52
CA ASP A 41 -0.27 -3.13 -4.42
C ASP A 41 0.39 -3.10 -3.02
N VAL A 42 -0.35 -3.46 -1.96
CA VAL A 42 0.17 -3.49 -0.58
C VAL A 42 0.72 -4.85 -0.17
N GLU A 43 0.30 -5.94 -0.82
CA GLU A 43 0.69 -7.32 -0.49
C GLU A 43 2.21 -7.53 -0.47
N ARG A 44 2.89 -7.08 -1.53
CA ARG A 44 4.35 -7.23 -1.65
C ARG A 44 5.09 -6.39 -0.60
N PRO A 45 4.84 -5.07 -0.45
CA PRO A 45 5.43 -4.30 0.64
C PRO A 45 5.13 -4.86 2.03
N MET A 46 3.93 -5.40 2.27
CA MET A 46 3.55 -5.98 3.56
C MET A 46 4.37 -7.23 3.89
N SER A 47 4.59 -8.07 2.89
CA SER A 47 5.39 -9.28 3.02
C SER A 47 6.85 -8.99 3.35
N LEU A 48 7.38 -7.88 2.85
CA LEU A 48 8.80 -7.51 3.02
C LEU A 48 9.04 -6.60 4.23
N ALA A 49 8.08 -5.74 4.59
CA ALA A 49 8.15 -4.85 5.78
C ALA A 49 7.96 -5.61 7.11
N TYR A 50 7.40 -6.80 7.05
CA TYR A 50 7.03 -7.63 8.20
C TYR A 50 7.35 -9.11 7.95
N ALA A 51 8.44 -9.40 7.23
CA ALA A 51 8.86 -10.77 6.90
C ALA A 51 9.11 -11.63 8.16
N GLU A 52 9.64 -11.01 9.22
CA GLU A 52 9.92 -11.65 10.52
C GLU A 52 8.68 -11.78 11.43
N CYS A 53 7.53 -11.25 11.01
CA CYS A 53 6.31 -11.26 11.81
C CYS A 53 5.46 -12.50 11.49
N PRO A 54 4.73 -13.06 12.47
CA PRO A 54 3.77 -14.14 12.24
C PRO A 54 2.74 -13.78 11.14
N LEU A 55 2.30 -14.79 10.39
CA LEU A 55 1.39 -14.58 9.24
C LEU A 55 0.08 -13.91 9.66
N ASP A 56 -0.51 -14.31 10.77
CA ASP A 56 -1.75 -13.76 11.33
C ASP A 56 -1.62 -12.27 11.68
N VAL A 57 -0.46 -11.86 12.20
CA VAL A 57 -0.15 -10.45 12.48
C VAL A 57 -0.06 -9.67 11.18
N ARG A 58 0.61 -10.23 10.17
CA ARG A 58 0.77 -9.58 8.86
C ARG A 58 -0.57 -9.45 8.11
N GLU A 59 -1.42 -10.48 8.15
CA GLU A 59 -2.77 -10.44 7.59
C GLU A 59 -3.65 -9.41 8.29
N SER A 60 -3.60 -9.35 9.63
CA SER A 60 -4.34 -8.35 10.42
C SER A 60 -3.91 -6.93 10.09
N LEU A 61 -2.61 -6.69 9.93
CA LEU A 61 -2.11 -5.38 9.52
C LEU A 61 -2.52 -5.03 8.09
N ALA A 62 -2.55 -6.00 7.16
CA ALA A 62 -3.02 -5.78 5.79
C ALA A 62 -4.51 -5.42 5.75
N ALA A 63 -5.34 -6.13 6.53
CA ALA A 63 -6.76 -5.82 6.67
C ALA A 63 -7.00 -4.41 7.22
N ASN A 64 -6.30 -4.04 8.29
CA ASN A 64 -6.37 -2.70 8.87
C ASN A 64 -5.96 -1.60 7.89
N PHE A 65 -4.96 -1.87 7.05
CA PHE A 65 -4.52 -0.92 6.02
C PHE A 65 -5.64 -0.67 4.98
N VAL A 66 -6.26 -1.73 4.47
CA VAL A 66 -7.37 -1.63 3.52
C VAL A 66 -8.58 -0.92 4.15
N ASP A 67 -8.89 -1.22 5.42
CA ASP A 67 -10.00 -0.62 6.14
C ASP A 67 -9.80 0.88 6.38
N THR A 68 -8.59 1.28 6.77
CA THR A 68 -8.23 2.70 6.98
C THR A 68 -8.39 3.50 5.69
N ILE A 69 -7.99 2.93 4.55
CA ILE A 69 -8.10 3.58 3.25
C ILE A 69 -9.56 3.66 2.78
N ARG A 70 -10.33 2.58 2.98
CA ARG A 70 -11.77 2.55 2.72
C ARG A 70 -12.49 3.63 3.52
N ASP A 71 -12.12 3.84 4.78
CA ASP A 71 -12.69 4.91 5.61
C ASP A 71 -12.32 6.30 5.09
N GLU A 72 -11.04 6.58 4.74
CA GLU A 72 -10.63 7.86 4.13
C GLU A 72 -11.42 8.17 2.83
N ASP A 73 -11.64 7.17 1.97
CA ASP A 73 -12.40 7.33 0.72
C ASP A 73 -13.91 7.55 0.99
N MET A 74 -14.45 6.91 2.02
CA MET A 74 -15.83 7.12 2.47
C MET A 74 -16.05 8.48 3.13
N GLN A 75 -15.03 9.05 3.80
CA GLN A 75 -15.08 10.40 4.38
C GLN A 75 -15.02 11.53 3.33
N HIS A 76 -14.66 11.22 2.08
CA HIS A 76 -14.59 12.19 0.98
C HIS A 76 -15.51 11.83 -0.21
N PRO A 77 -16.84 11.78 -0.02
CA PRO A 77 -17.80 11.34 -1.04
C PRO A 77 -17.76 12.15 -2.35
N ALA A 78 -17.31 13.41 -2.30
CA ALA A 78 -17.14 14.25 -3.48
C ALA A 78 -16.10 13.72 -4.49
N ARG A 79 -15.09 12.95 -4.04
CA ARG A 79 -14.10 12.33 -4.94
C ARG A 79 -14.69 11.16 -5.73
N LEU A 80 -15.54 10.35 -5.07
CA LEU A 80 -16.25 9.22 -5.69
C LEU A 80 -17.30 9.70 -6.71
N MET A 81 -18.06 10.74 -6.37
CA MET A 81 -19.05 11.33 -7.28
C MET A 81 -18.41 11.91 -8.55
N ASN A 82 -17.27 12.61 -8.42
CA ASN A 82 -16.54 13.19 -9.55
C ASN A 82 -16.02 12.10 -10.53
N LEU A 83 -15.64 10.93 -10.02
CA LEU A 83 -15.22 9.78 -10.82
C LEU A 83 -16.37 9.11 -11.59
N MET A 84 -17.54 8.94 -10.96
CA MET A 84 -18.73 8.40 -11.63
C MET A 84 -19.26 9.37 -12.70
N ASP A 85 -19.23 10.67 -12.41
CA ASP A 85 -19.64 11.73 -13.34
C ASP A 85 -18.70 11.82 -14.56
N LEU A 86 -17.38 11.68 -14.36
CA LEU A 86 -16.44 11.59 -15.47
C LEU A 86 -16.65 10.32 -16.32
N ASN A 87 -16.97 9.17 -15.71
CA ASN A 87 -17.18 7.93 -16.45
C ASN A 87 -18.47 7.96 -17.30
N GLN A 88 -19.50 8.69 -16.86
CA GLN A 88 -20.70 8.96 -17.68
C GLN A 88 -20.38 9.89 -18.87
N ARG A 89 -19.42 10.80 -18.69
CA ARG A 89 -19.03 11.78 -19.71
C ARG A 89 -18.25 11.18 -20.89
N TRP A 90 -17.64 10.00 -20.74
CA TRP A 90 -16.90 9.31 -21.82
C TRP A 90 -17.77 8.38 -22.69
N HIS A 91 -19.03 8.12 -22.31
CA HIS A 91 -19.95 7.29 -23.08
C HIS A 91 -20.95 8.09 -23.95
N ILE A 92 -20.82 9.42 -23.99
CA ILE A 92 -21.58 10.30 -24.88
C ILE A 92 -20.59 11.21 -25.62
N ALA A 93 -19.91 10.66 -26.63
CA ALA A 93 -19.26 11.39 -27.71
C ALA A 93 -19.16 10.48 -28.94
#